data_AF-A0A950QE26-F1
#
_entry.id   AF-A0A950QE26-F1
#
_cell.length_a   1.000
_cell.length_b   1.000
_cell.length_c   1.000
_cell.angle_alpha   90.00
_cell.angle_beta   90.00
_cell.angle_gamma   90.00
#
_symmetry.space_group_name_H-M   'P 1'
#
loop_
_entity.id
_entity.type
_entity.pdbx_description
1 polymer ?
#
loop_
_entity_poly.entity_id
_entity_poly.type
_entity_poly.pdbx_seq_one_letter_code
_entity_poly.pdbx_strand_id
1 'polypeptide(L)'
;MPPFLSQRTWPLILRFARLIVFVIVGLALLCLAPSGKASAAEVEFCPAVLGGYHIFGEANAGLISFYVWAESARSVSANVIVEGETDWYTFQFKDVAVLPDVAHYQSPTVRFDRTLYHSKPLYVRFPASERIVRWWIYDAIATGDSKFGWDKQGDVTCFPQRRATNQP
;
A
#
# COMPACT_ATOMS: atom_id res chain seq x y z
N MET A 1 -65.66 -47.55 -27.94
CA MET A 1 -64.25 -47.53 -28.38
C MET A 1 -63.61 -46.23 -27.91
N PRO A 2 -62.77 -46.24 -26.85
CA PRO A 2 -61.97 -45.07 -26.48
C PRO A 2 -60.59 -45.08 -27.17
N PRO A 3 -60.01 -43.92 -27.51
CA PRO A 3 -58.66 -43.87 -28.06
C PRO A 3 -57.60 -43.99 -26.95
N PHE A 4 -56.62 -44.86 -27.22
CA PHE A 4 -55.39 -45.03 -26.46
C PHE A 4 -54.52 -43.76 -26.58
N LEU A 5 -54.34 -43.02 -25.48
CA LEU A 5 -53.39 -41.91 -25.41
C LEU A 5 -51.99 -42.43 -25.04
N SER A 6 -51.06 -42.16 -25.96
CA SER A 6 -49.64 -42.51 -25.95
C SER A 6 -48.88 -41.97 -24.72
N GLN A 7 -48.52 -42.86 -23.80
CA GLN A 7 -47.60 -42.61 -22.67
C GLN A 7 -46.13 -42.61 -23.14
N ARG A 8 -45.70 -41.64 -23.96
CA ARG A 8 -44.30 -41.66 -24.48
C ARG A 8 -43.57 -40.31 -24.60
N THR A 9 -43.85 -39.36 -23.70
CA THR A 9 -43.13 -38.06 -23.71
C THR A 9 -42.56 -37.61 -22.36
N TRP A 10 -42.74 -38.38 -21.28
CA TRP A 10 -42.38 -37.95 -19.92
C TRP A 10 -40.88 -37.84 -19.57
N PRO A 11 -39.91 -38.56 -20.18
CA PRO A 11 -38.54 -38.51 -19.69
C PRO A 11 -37.74 -37.28 -20.15
N LEU A 12 -38.24 -36.52 -21.14
CA LEU A 12 -37.57 -35.31 -21.64
C LEU A 12 -37.85 -34.08 -20.78
N ILE A 13 -39.11 -33.90 -20.33
CA ILE A 13 -39.53 -32.72 -19.54
C ILE A 13 -38.81 -32.68 -18.18
N LEU A 14 -38.62 -33.85 -17.55
CA LEU A 14 -37.90 -33.98 -16.27
C LEU A 14 -36.39 -33.65 -16.37
N ARG A 15 -35.77 -33.81 -17.54
CA ARG A 15 -34.35 -33.47 -17.75
C ARG A 15 -34.14 -31.96 -17.89
N PHE A 16 -35.04 -31.26 -18.60
CA PHE A 16 -34.98 -29.81 -18.73
C PHE A 16 -35.29 -29.09 -17.41
N ALA A 17 -36.25 -29.58 -16.63
CA ALA A 17 -36.57 -28.99 -15.33
C ALA A 17 -35.38 -29.03 -14.35
N ARG A 18 -34.62 -30.13 -14.32
CA ARG A 18 -33.41 -30.23 -13.49
C ARG A 18 -32.32 -29.26 -13.92
N LEU A 19 -32.13 -29.09 -15.22
CA LEU A 19 -31.10 -28.19 -15.76
C LEU A 19 -31.41 -26.72 -15.43
N ILE A 20 -32.68 -26.32 -15.50
CA ILE A 20 -33.13 -24.97 -15.11
C ILE A 20 -32.89 -24.72 -13.61
N VAL A 21 -33.21 -25.69 -12.74
CA VAL A 21 -32.97 -25.57 -11.30
C VAL A 21 -31.48 -25.43 -11.00
N PHE A 22 -30.61 -26.22 -11.65
CA PHE A 22 -29.17 -26.09 -11.48
C PHE A 22 -28.62 -24.73 -11.95
N VAL A 23 -29.15 -24.18 -13.06
CA VAL A 23 -28.75 -22.85 -13.54
C VAL A 23 -29.20 -21.76 -12.57
N ILE A 24 -30.43 -21.81 -12.05
CA ILE A 24 -30.93 -20.82 -11.09
C ILE A 24 -30.18 -20.89 -9.76
N VAL A 25 -29.90 -22.09 -9.25
CA VAL A 25 -29.11 -22.27 -8.02
C VAL A 25 -27.67 -21.82 -8.21
N GLY A 26 -27.07 -22.10 -9.37
CA GLY A 26 -25.74 -21.59 -9.73
C GLY A 26 -25.69 -20.06 -9.80
N LEU A 27 -26.70 -19.43 -10.42
CA LEU A 27 -26.79 -17.96 -10.48
C LEU A 27 -27.01 -17.34 -9.09
N ALA A 28 -27.85 -17.95 -8.25
CA ALA A 28 -28.10 -17.49 -6.88
C ALA A 28 -26.85 -17.60 -6.01
N LEU A 29 -26.04 -18.66 -6.18
CA LEU A 29 -24.74 -18.81 -5.51
C LEU A 29 -23.71 -17.78 -6.00
N LEU A 30 -23.75 -17.37 -7.27
CA LEU A 30 -22.93 -16.30 -7.82
C LEU A 30 -23.33 -14.90 -7.31
N CYS A 31 -24.62 -14.68 -7.02
CA CYS A 31 -25.10 -13.43 -6.40
C CYS A 31 -24.88 -13.38 -4.87
N LEU A 32 -24.74 -14.54 -4.22
CA LEU A 32 -24.41 -14.67 -2.79
C LEU A 32 -22.91 -14.79 -2.54
N ALA A 33 -22.09 -14.93 -3.60
CA ALA A 33 -20.67 -14.66 -3.47
C ALA A 33 -20.56 -13.23 -2.94
N PRO A 34 -19.99 -13.02 -1.73
CA PRO A 34 -19.84 -11.69 -1.22
C PRO A 34 -19.17 -10.89 -2.33
N SER A 35 -19.81 -9.81 -2.74
CA SER A 35 -19.14 -8.70 -3.39
C SER A 35 -18.19 -8.12 -2.35
N GLY A 36 -17.20 -8.92 -1.97
CA GLY A 36 -15.90 -8.45 -1.62
C GLY A 36 -15.56 -7.56 -2.79
N LYS A 37 -15.80 -6.27 -2.57
CA LYS A 37 -14.78 -5.28 -2.76
C LYS A 37 -13.50 -5.88 -2.15
N ALA A 38 -12.90 -6.82 -2.87
CA ALA A 38 -11.48 -7.00 -2.86
C ALA A 38 -11.03 -5.58 -3.14
N SER A 39 -10.60 -4.92 -2.07
CA SER A 39 -9.90 -3.67 -2.10
C SER A 39 -8.69 -3.95 -2.99
N ALA A 40 -8.92 -3.82 -4.29
CA ALA A 40 -7.90 -3.93 -5.29
C ALA A 40 -7.01 -2.72 -5.01
N ALA A 41 -5.81 -3.02 -4.49
CA ALA A 41 -4.71 -2.11 -4.16
C ALA A 41 -4.52 -1.73 -2.68
N GLU A 42 -4.23 -2.71 -1.82
CA GLU A 42 -3.27 -2.51 -0.72
C GLU A 42 -1.86 -2.84 -1.24
N VAL A 43 -1.35 -2.05 -2.20
CA VAL A 43 0.05 -2.19 -2.68
C VAL A 43 1.03 -1.52 -1.70
N GLU A 44 0.53 -0.62 -0.86
CA GLU A 44 1.29 0.03 0.21
C GLU A 44 0.94 -0.61 1.56
N PHE A 45 1.92 -1.25 2.22
CA PHE A 45 1.77 -1.77 3.59
C PHE A 45 1.77 -0.66 4.66
N CYS A 46 2.10 0.57 4.27
CA CYS A 46 2.17 1.74 5.15
C CYS A 46 1.78 3.00 4.34
N PRO A 47 1.10 4.00 4.94
CA PRO A 47 0.72 5.23 4.24
C PRO A 47 1.89 6.07 3.73
N ALA A 48 3.10 5.81 4.21
CA ALA A 48 4.34 6.42 3.73
C ALA A 48 5.55 5.57 4.13
N VAL A 49 6.70 5.88 3.55
CA VAL A 49 8.00 5.33 3.95
C VAL A 49 9.01 6.44 4.12
N LEU A 50 10.07 6.18 4.90
CA LEU A 50 11.17 7.15 5.07
C LEU A 50 12.24 6.88 4.02
N GLY A 51 12.59 7.91 3.26
CA GLY A 51 13.77 7.93 2.41
C GLY A 51 14.87 8.76 3.07
N GLY A 52 16.03 8.15 3.28
CA GLY A 52 17.20 8.85 3.83
C GLY A 52 18.12 9.36 2.74
N TYR A 53 18.61 10.59 2.92
CA TYR A 53 19.87 11.02 2.32
C TYR A 53 20.81 11.40 3.46
N HIS A 54 21.98 10.77 3.52
CA HIS A 54 23.06 11.32 4.33
C HIS A 54 23.42 12.66 3.72
N ILE A 55 23.22 13.76 4.45
CA ILE A 55 23.78 15.04 4.04
C ILE A 55 25.29 14.83 4.05
N PHE A 56 25.91 14.88 2.88
CA PHE A 56 27.37 14.87 2.77
C PHE A 56 27.90 16.18 3.37
N GLY A 57 28.09 16.17 4.68
CA GLY A 57 28.66 17.25 5.48
C GLY A 57 29.02 16.64 6.83
N GLU A 58 30.32 16.64 7.15
CA GLU A 58 31.00 16.02 8.31
C GLU A 58 30.21 14.92 9.03
N ALA A 59 30.66 13.67 8.89
CA ALA A 59 30.05 12.43 9.40
C ALA A 59 29.64 12.40 10.89
N ASN A 60 29.88 13.47 11.65
CA ASN A 60 29.79 13.56 13.11
C ASN A 60 28.89 14.71 13.62
N ALA A 61 28.13 15.43 12.78
CA ALA A 61 27.29 16.53 13.28
C ALA A 61 25.95 16.08 13.90
N GLY A 62 25.62 14.78 13.81
CA GLY A 62 24.37 14.21 14.35
C GLY A 62 23.09 14.68 13.63
N LEU A 63 23.17 15.59 12.68
CA LEU A 63 22.02 16.09 11.92
C LEU A 63 21.79 15.25 10.67
N ILE A 64 20.63 14.61 10.56
CA ILE A 64 20.26 13.76 9.43
C ILE A 64 19.05 14.36 8.71
N SER A 65 19.15 14.50 7.38
CA SER A 65 18.00 14.83 6.54
C SER A 65 17.24 13.59 6.09
N PHE A 66 15.92 13.72 5.99
CA PHE A 66 15.07 12.68 5.45
C PHE A 66 13.88 13.25 4.69
N TYR A 67 13.26 12.37 3.93
CA TYR A 67 12.06 12.63 3.17
C TYR A 67 11.00 11.60 3.54
N VAL A 68 9.75 12.04 3.54
CA VAL A 68 8.59 11.14 3.60
C VAL A 68 8.15 10.86 2.17
N TRP A 69 8.12 9.59 1.78
CA TRP A 69 7.77 9.12 0.44
C TRP A 69 6.45 8.37 0.45
N ALA A 70 5.68 8.48 -0.64
CA ALA A 70 4.48 7.68 -0.88
C ALA A 70 4.24 7.48 -2.39
N GLU A 71 3.23 6.71 -2.78
CA GLU A 71 2.82 6.50 -4.18
C GLU A 71 1.79 7.54 -4.68
N SER A 72 1.34 8.45 -3.81
CA SER A 72 0.45 9.57 -4.17
C SER A 72 0.65 10.80 -3.29
N ALA A 73 0.14 11.94 -3.75
CA ALA A 73 0.11 13.16 -2.96
C ALA A 73 -0.87 13.01 -1.78
N ARG A 74 -0.43 13.38 -0.58
CA ARG A 74 -1.19 13.30 0.67
C ARG A 74 -0.47 14.08 1.78
N SER A 75 -1.15 14.30 2.90
CA SER A 75 -0.54 14.78 4.15
C SER A 75 -0.34 13.61 5.10
N VAL A 76 0.82 13.50 5.74
CA VAL A 76 1.17 12.37 6.62
C VAL A 76 1.60 12.87 7.99
N SER A 77 1.02 12.29 9.03
CA SER A 77 1.49 12.37 10.42
C SER A 77 1.94 10.99 10.86
N ALA A 78 3.06 10.88 11.57
CA ALA A 78 3.59 9.58 11.97
C ALA A 78 4.50 9.64 13.18
N ASN A 79 4.58 8.52 13.90
CA ASN A 79 5.67 8.23 14.83
C ASN A 79 6.71 7.35 14.15
N VAL A 80 7.98 7.68 14.40
CA VAL A 80 9.14 7.02 13.82
C VAL A 80 9.94 6.36 14.94
N ILE A 81 10.35 5.12 14.70
CA ILE A 81 11.34 4.43 15.52
C ILE A 81 12.66 4.43 14.76
N VAL A 82 13.74 4.70 15.49
CA VAL A 82 15.10 4.70 14.99
C VAL A 82 15.93 3.77 15.86
N GLU A 83 16.55 2.79 15.24
CA GLU A 83 17.52 1.91 15.87
C GLU A 83 18.92 2.46 15.56
N GLY A 84 19.58 2.99 16.60
CA GLY A 84 20.99 3.30 16.61
C GLY A 84 21.86 2.09 16.95
N GLU A 85 23.17 2.25 16.85
CA GLU A 85 24.13 1.24 17.31
C GLU A 85 24.15 1.15 18.84
N THR A 86 23.93 2.28 19.52
CA THR A 86 24.01 2.37 20.98
C THR A 86 22.64 2.40 21.66
N ASP A 87 21.66 3.05 21.03
CA ASP A 87 20.35 3.28 21.65
C ASP A 87 19.20 3.32 20.62
N TRP A 88 17.97 3.31 21.13
CA TRP A 88 16.74 3.44 20.36
C TRP A 88 16.14 4.82 20.57
N TYR A 89 15.71 5.45 19.47
CA TYR A 89 15.11 6.78 19.49
C TYR A 89 13.72 6.74 18.90
N THR A 90 12.87 7.66 19.34
CA THR A 90 11.57 7.91 18.72
C THR A 90 11.38 9.38 18.47
N PHE A 91 10.69 9.71 17.39
CA PHE A 91 10.25 11.08 17.13
C PHE A 91 8.95 11.07 16.34
N GLN A 92 8.26 12.20 16.33
CA GLN A 92 7.00 12.38 15.61
C GLN A 92 7.10 13.54 14.63
N PHE A 93 6.37 13.44 13.53
CA PHE A 93 6.08 14.57 12.65
C PHE A 93 4.59 14.64 12.35
N LYS A 94 4.11 15.85 12.04
CA LYS A 94 2.69 16.11 11.80
C LYS A 94 2.49 16.83 10.49
N ASP A 95 1.43 16.42 9.80
CA ASP A 95 0.90 17.03 8.59
C ASP A 95 1.96 17.36 7.53
N VAL A 96 2.90 16.43 7.34
CA VAL A 96 3.94 16.56 6.34
C VAL A 96 3.32 16.34 4.97
N ALA A 97 3.32 17.40 4.17
CA ALA A 97 2.83 17.34 2.80
C ALA A 97 3.79 16.54 1.91
N VAL A 98 3.28 15.46 1.33
CA VAL A 98 3.89 14.67 0.28
C VAL A 98 3.35 15.20 -1.05
N LEU A 99 4.22 15.78 -1.88
CA LEU A 99 3.85 16.49 -3.09
C LEU A 99 4.45 15.82 -4.33
N PRO A 100 3.82 15.96 -5.50
CA PRO A 100 4.40 15.45 -6.75
C PRO A 100 5.68 16.23 -7.09
N ASP A 101 6.74 15.50 -7.39
CA ASP A 101 7.99 16.01 -7.95
C ASP A 101 8.32 15.24 -9.24
N VAL A 102 8.78 15.94 -10.27
CA VAL A 102 9.12 15.31 -11.56
C VAL A 102 10.61 14.97 -11.54
N ALA A 103 10.91 13.68 -11.41
CA ALA A 103 12.27 13.18 -11.51
C ALA A 103 12.61 12.84 -12.97
N HIS A 104 13.70 13.44 -13.44
CA HIS A 104 14.22 13.22 -14.78
C HIS A 104 15.28 12.12 -14.75
N TYR A 105 14.99 10.98 -15.37
CA TYR A 105 15.92 9.87 -15.49
C TYR A 105 16.57 9.90 -16.86
N GLN A 106 17.90 9.96 -16.87
CA GLN A 106 18.68 9.97 -18.09
C GLN A 106 19.82 8.96 -17.99
N SER A 107 19.80 7.96 -18.88
CA SER A 107 20.92 7.08 -19.17
C SER A 107 21.39 7.33 -20.63
N PRO A 108 22.51 6.72 -21.06
CA PRO A 108 22.92 6.81 -22.47
C PRO A 108 21.90 6.25 -23.46
N THR A 109 21.02 5.33 -23.02
CA THR A 109 20.07 4.61 -23.88
C THR A 109 18.61 5.02 -23.69
N VAL A 110 18.25 5.59 -22.55
CA VAL A 110 16.85 5.89 -22.20
C VAL A 110 16.75 7.23 -21.51
N ARG A 111 15.72 8.01 -21.88
CA ARG A 111 15.29 9.20 -21.16
C ARG A 111 13.80 9.07 -20.86
N PHE A 112 13.43 9.22 -19.60
CA PHE A 112 12.04 9.25 -19.19
C PHE A 112 11.86 10.08 -17.93
N ASP A 113 10.70 10.69 -17.81
CA ASP A 113 10.30 11.40 -16.61
C ASP A 113 9.41 10.50 -15.77
N ARG A 114 9.60 10.53 -14.46
CA ARG A 114 8.72 9.86 -13.50
C ARG A 114 8.29 10.86 -12.44
N THR A 115 6.98 10.95 -12.23
CA THR A 115 6.46 11.65 -11.05
C THR A 115 6.72 10.80 -9.82
N LEU A 116 7.49 11.35 -8.91
CA LEU A 116 7.73 10.86 -7.56
C LEU A 116 6.86 11.67 -6.59
N TYR A 117 6.59 11.12 -5.41
CA TYR A 117 5.85 11.84 -4.37
C TYR A 117 6.65 11.81 -3.08
N HIS A 118 7.16 12.96 -2.68
CA HIS A 118 7.92 13.10 -1.44
C HIS A 118 7.68 14.46 -0.78
N SER A 119 8.06 14.55 0.49
CA SER A 119 8.05 15.80 1.24
C SER A 119 9.19 16.74 0.82
N LYS A 120 9.19 17.95 1.38
CA LYS A 120 10.44 18.71 1.54
C LYS A 120 11.39 17.99 2.52
N PRO A 121 12.70 18.27 2.49
CA PRO A 121 13.63 17.71 3.46
C PRO A 121 13.21 18.08 4.89
N LEU A 122 13.14 17.08 5.75
CA LEU A 122 13.00 17.21 7.19
C LEU A 122 14.33 16.88 7.84
N TYR A 123 14.53 17.36 9.07
CA TYR A 123 15.79 17.20 9.78
C TYR A 123 15.53 16.70 11.19
N VAL A 124 16.34 15.74 11.62
CA VAL A 124 16.36 15.22 12.99
C VAL A 124 17.79 15.23 13.50
N ARG A 125 17.96 15.55 14.79
CA ARG A 125 19.28 15.63 15.42
C ARG A 125 19.44 14.50 16.42
N PHE A 126 20.45 13.68 16.19
CA PHE A 126 20.92 12.63 17.05
C PHE A 126 22.21 13.06 17.76
N PRO A 127 22.64 12.34 18.81
CA PRO A 127 23.98 12.51 19.36
C PRO A 127 25.05 12.39 18.27
N ALA A 128 26.10 13.22 18.35
CA ALA A 128 27.15 13.34 17.33
C ALA A 128 27.86 12.02 16.97
N SER A 129 27.95 11.10 17.93
CA SER A 129 28.58 9.77 17.78
C SER A 129 27.60 8.65 17.44
N GLU A 130 26.30 8.94 17.34
CA GLU A 130 25.30 7.90 17.13
C GLU A 130 25.25 7.50 15.65
N ARG A 131 25.48 6.21 15.39
CA ARG A 131 25.32 5.63 14.06
C ARG A 131 23.93 5.01 13.93
N ILE A 132 23.16 5.49 12.96
CA ILE A 132 21.83 4.94 12.68
C ILE A 132 21.94 3.64 11.91
N VAL A 133 21.41 2.54 12.48
CA VAL A 133 21.36 1.21 11.85
C VAL A 133 20.17 1.14 10.91
N ARG A 134 19.00 1.60 11.37
CA ARG A 134 17.77 1.71 10.56
C ARG A 134 16.75 2.62 11.23
N TRP A 135 15.74 3.00 10.46
CA TRP A 135 14.55 3.71 10.94
C TRP A 135 13.33 3.31 10.13
N TRP A 136 12.15 3.45 10.71
CA TRP A 136 10.89 3.20 10.04
C TRP A 136 9.75 3.95 10.73
N ILE A 137 8.70 4.22 9.97
CA ILE A 137 7.42 4.66 10.52
C ILE A 137 6.80 3.48 11.26
N TYR A 138 6.43 3.69 12.52
CA TYR A 138 5.77 2.68 13.36
C TYR A 138 4.25 2.80 13.30
N ASP A 139 3.73 4.02 13.31
CA ASP A 139 2.32 4.31 13.09
C ASP A 139 2.18 5.61 12.30
N ALA A 140 1.13 5.67 11.49
CA ALA A 140 0.88 6.78 10.60
C ALA A 140 -0.60 7.01 10.33
N ILE A 141 -0.94 8.28 10.20
CA ILE A 141 -2.22 8.76 9.70
C ILE A 141 -1.94 9.54 8.43
N ALA A 142 -2.67 9.24 7.36
CA ALA A 142 -2.61 10.00 6.12
C ALA A 142 -3.97 10.60 5.78
N THR A 143 -3.95 11.83 5.25
CA THR A 143 -5.14 12.58 4.84
C THR A 143 -4.94 13.17 3.46
N GLY A 144 -6.04 13.46 2.77
CA GLY A 144 -5.99 14.04 1.41
C GLY A 144 -5.45 13.10 0.34
N ASP A 145 -5.36 11.79 0.61
CA ASP A 145 -5.00 10.80 -0.40
C ASP A 145 -6.20 10.52 -1.31
N SER A 146 -6.05 10.88 -2.59
CA SER A 146 -7.10 10.67 -3.58
C SER A 146 -6.98 9.34 -4.33
N LYS A 147 -5.93 8.54 -4.11
CA LYS A 147 -5.63 7.36 -4.93
C LYS A 147 -5.86 6.03 -4.23
N PHE A 148 -5.41 5.89 -2.97
CA PHE A 148 -5.42 4.61 -2.26
C PHE A 148 -6.44 4.58 -1.11
N GLY A 149 -7.06 5.72 -0.78
CA GLY A 149 -8.09 5.81 0.24
C GLY A 149 -7.55 5.76 1.67
N TRP A 150 -6.29 6.19 1.88
CA TRP A 150 -5.67 6.20 3.20
C TRP A 150 -6.38 7.11 4.20
N ASP A 151 -7.09 8.12 3.71
CA ASP A 151 -7.94 9.00 4.52
C ASP A 151 -9.00 8.26 5.34
N LYS A 152 -9.38 7.04 4.92
CA LYS A 152 -10.41 6.22 5.59
C LYS A 152 -9.86 5.20 6.57
N GLN A 153 -8.55 4.97 6.57
CA GLN A 153 -7.92 3.93 7.39
C GLN A 153 -7.65 4.41 8.82
N GLY A 154 -7.58 5.72 9.04
CA GLY A 154 -7.23 6.27 10.34
C GLY A 154 -5.77 6.02 10.68
N ASP A 155 -5.52 5.52 11.88
CA ASP A 155 -4.17 5.20 12.35
C ASP A 155 -3.76 3.79 11.89
N VAL A 156 -2.63 3.70 11.19
CA VAL A 156 -2.12 2.48 10.56
C VAL A 156 -0.78 2.13 11.18
N THR A 157 -0.71 0.96 11.83
CA THR A 157 0.57 0.40 12.29
C THR A 157 1.38 -0.13 11.12
N CYS A 158 2.63 0.32 11.03
CA CYS A 158 3.57 -0.02 9.99
C CYS A 158 4.69 -0.91 10.55
N PHE A 159 5.05 -1.95 9.81
CA PHE A 159 6.13 -2.85 10.17
C PHE A 159 7.43 -2.44 9.46
N PRO A 160 8.60 -2.61 10.12
CA PRO A 160 9.87 -2.34 9.46
C PRO A 160 9.98 -3.20 8.20
N GLN A 161 10.30 -2.58 7.07
CA GLN A 161 10.59 -3.32 5.85
C GLN A 161 11.72 -4.31 6.13
N ARG A 162 11.58 -5.56 5.66
CA ARG A 162 12.66 -6.54 5.77
C ARG A 162 13.88 -5.92 5.09
N ARG A 163 15.05 -5.95 5.75
CA ARG A 163 16.32 -5.56 5.09
C ARG A 163 16.35 -6.31 3.76
N ALA A 164 16.42 -5.57 2.66
CA ALA A 164 16.71 -6.20 1.37
C ALA A 164 18.11 -6.81 1.51
N THR A 165 18.16 -8.11 1.83
CA THR A 165 19.39 -8.89 1.76
C THR A 165 19.82 -8.87 0.31
N ASN A 166 20.86 -8.09 0.02
CA ASN A 166 21.54 -7.96 -1.27
C ASN A 166 20.86 -6.99 -2.27
N GLN A 167 21.29 -5.73 -2.22
CA GLN A 167 21.48 -4.95 -3.44
C GLN A 167 22.98 -5.05 -3.76
N PRO A 168 23.38 -5.72 -4.87
CA PRO A 168 24.78 -5.90 -5.25
C PRO A 168 25.48 -4.59 -5.61
#